data_AF-A0A3L9M7G2-F1
#
_entry.id   AF-A0A3L9M7G2-F1
#
_cell.length_a   1.000
_cell.length_b   1.000
_cell.length_c   1.000
_cell.angle_alpha   90.00
_cell.angle_beta   90.00
_cell.angle_gamma   90.00
#
_symmetry.space_group_name_H-M   'P 1'
#
loop_
_entity.id
_entity.type
_entity.pdbx_description
1 polymer ?
#
loop_
_entity_poly.entity_id
_entity_poly.type
_entity_poly.pdbx_seq_one_letter_code
_entity_poly.pdbx_strand_id
1 'polypeptide(L)'
;MNLLQFEGAVENMPYIFHYTNINSILNTVIITMILGYFLYSFYQKKNINTNSNIKDNQIITVLSNSILSPLNNSIGISKVTKQDLIKKLIEFENSDIFLEKNISLAKLSSYLNTNTKYLSHIIKIHSDREFNNYINLLRIQYIVNKLNDDSKFINYKISVMADEAGFSSHSKFTQNFKLIIGESPSSYISKIKNKKTHLIDTI
;
A
#
# COMPACT_ATOMS: atom_id res chain seq x y z
N MET A 1 -1.18 -67.17 -18.07
CA MET A 1 -0.94 -65.75 -18.41
C MET A 1 -0.44 -65.75 -19.85
N ASN A 2 -1.31 -65.38 -20.79
CA ASN A 2 -1.11 -65.70 -22.21
C ASN A 2 -0.20 -64.66 -22.89
N LEU A 3 0.70 -65.12 -23.77
CA LEU A 3 1.63 -64.30 -24.56
C LEU A 3 0.95 -63.13 -25.31
N LEU A 4 -0.31 -63.32 -25.72
CA LEU A 4 -1.13 -62.29 -26.38
C LEU A 4 -1.43 -61.05 -25.49
N GLN A 5 -1.41 -61.17 -24.17
CA GLN A 5 -1.54 -60.01 -23.27
C GLN A 5 -0.24 -59.19 -23.14
N PHE A 6 0.92 -59.81 -23.38
CA PHE A 6 2.21 -59.13 -23.35
C PHE A 6 2.49 -58.38 -24.65
N GLU A 7 2.11 -58.96 -25.80
CA GLU A 7 2.38 -58.37 -27.12
C GLU A 7 1.63 -57.04 -27.33
N GLY A 8 0.37 -56.95 -26.89
CA GLY A 8 -0.39 -55.69 -26.89
C GLY A 8 0.12 -54.63 -25.91
N ALA A 9 0.89 -55.00 -24.88
CA ALA A 9 1.48 -54.04 -23.94
C ALA A 9 2.79 -53.41 -24.47
N VAL A 10 3.55 -54.16 -25.28
CA VAL A 10 4.81 -53.70 -25.87
C VAL A 10 4.58 -52.75 -27.05
N GLU A 11 3.56 -52.98 -27.88
CA GLU A 11 3.22 -52.08 -29.00
C GLU A 11 2.74 -50.70 -28.52
N ASN A 12 2.13 -50.62 -27.34
CA ASN A 12 1.60 -49.36 -26.78
C ASN A 12 2.63 -48.60 -25.91
N MET A 13 3.78 -49.19 -25.58
CA MET A 13 4.84 -48.52 -24.81
C MET A 13 5.30 -47.19 -25.41
N PRO A 14 5.68 -47.09 -26.70
CA PRO A 14 6.16 -45.82 -27.26
C PRO A 14 5.08 -44.73 -27.19
N TYR A 15 3.79 -45.08 -27.38
CA TYR A 15 2.69 -44.13 -27.29
C TYR A 15 2.51 -43.57 -25.88
N ILE A 16 2.58 -44.41 -24.84
CA ILE A 16 2.46 -44.00 -23.44
C ILE A 16 3.60 -43.04 -23.04
N PHE A 17 4.84 -43.30 -23.47
CA PHE A 17 5.96 -42.41 -23.21
C PHE A 17 5.81 -41.04 -23.90
N HIS A 18 5.36 -40.99 -25.15
CA HIS A 18 5.10 -39.73 -25.84
C HIS A 18 3.95 -38.94 -25.18
N TYR A 19 2.89 -39.62 -24.76
CA TYR A 19 1.74 -38.99 -24.10
C TYR A 19 2.07 -38.39 -22.73
N THR A 20 2.83 -39.12 -21.89
CA THR A 20 3.28 -38.61 -20.58
C THR A 20 4.21 -37.39 -20.71
N ASN A 21 5.06 -37.36 -21.73
CA ASN A 21 5.93 -36.22 -22.01
C ASN A 21 5.13 -34.97 -22.45
N ILE A 22 4.11 -35.15 -23.30
CA ILE A 22 3.23 -34.05 -23.74
C ILE A 22 2.48 -33.44 -22.54
N ASN A 23 1.91 -34.27 -21.66
CA ASN A 23 1.22 -33.79 -20.46
C ASN A 23 2.16 -33.08 -19.48
N SER A 24 3.41 -33.56 -19.35
CA SER A 24 4.44 -32.89 -18.54
C SER A 24 4.75 -31.49 -19.08
N ILE A 25 4.95 -31.37 -20.39
CA ILE A 25 5.21 -30.07 -21.05
C ILE A 25 4.03 -29.12 -20.83
N LEU A 26 2.80 -29.61 -21.01
CA LEU A 26 1.59 -28.81 -20.80
C LEU A 26 1.49 -28.29 -19.37
N ASN A 27 1.75 -29.14 -18.37
CA ASN A 27 1.76 -28.75 -16.96
C ASN A 27 2.85 -27.70 -16.66
N THR A 28 4.04 -27.86 -17.22
CA THR A 28 5.11 -26.86 -17.03
C THR A 28 4.72 -25.50 -17.61
N VAL A 29 4.05 -25.47 -18.77
CA VAL A 29 3.59 -24.23 -19.40
C VAL A 29 2.49 -23.57 -18.57
N ILE A 30 1.56 -24.34 -18.01
CA ILE A 30 0.50 -23.81 -17.14
C ILE A 30 1.11 -23.18 -15.87
N ILE A 31 2.07 -23.86 -15.23
CA ILE A 31 2.74 -23.34 -14.04
C ILE A 31 3.49 -22.04 -14.34
N THR A 32 4.21 -21.96 -15.46
CA THR A 32 4.92 -20.72 -15.83
C THR A 32 3.97 -19.58 -16.17
N MET A 33 2.81 -19.85 -16.79
CA MET A 33 1.78 -18.83 -17.02
C MET A 33 1.16 -18.33 -15.71
N ILE A 34 0.87 -19.22 -14.76
CA ILE A 34 0.33 -18.85 -13.43
C ILE A 34 1.36 -18.03 -12.65
N LEU A 35 2.62 -18.45 -12.66
CA LEU A 35 3.70 -17.73 -11.99
C LEU A 35 3.93 -16.34 -12.62
N GLY A 36 3.91 -16.24 -13.96
CA GLY A 36 4.01 -14.97 -14.67
C GLY A 36 2.84 -14.04 -14.36
N TYR A 37 1.61 -14.56 -14.32
CA TYR A 37 0.44 -13.80 -13.90
C TYR A 37 0.55 -13.30 -12.45
N PHE A 38 1.03 -14.15 -11.54
CA PHE A 38 1.23 -13.80 -10.14
C PHE A 38 2.30 -12.70 -9.98
N LEU A 39 3.42 -12.80 -10.70
CA LEU A 39 4.47 -11.77 -10.74
C LEU A 39 3.97 -10.46 -11.35
N TYR A 40 3.17 -10.53 -12.42
CA TYR A 40 2.55 -9.37 -13.03
C TYR A 40 1.56 -8.68 -12.08
N SER A 41 0.71 -9.46 -11.39
CA SER A 41 -0.21 -8.97 -10.36
C SER A 41 0.54 -8.29 -9.21
N PHE A 42 1.65 -8.88 -8.77
CA PHE A 42 2.51 -8.31 -7.74
C PHE A 42 3.19 -7.00 -8.19
N TYR A 43 3.68 -6.95 -9.44
CA TYR A 43 4.26 -5.75 -10.04
C TYR A 43 3.23 -4.62 -10.15
N GLN A 44 2.00 -4.94 -10.57
CA GLN A 44 0.89 -3.99 -10.64
C GLN A 44 0.49 -3.48 -9.24
N LYS A 45 0.48 -4.35 -8.21
CA LYS A 45 0.11 -3.96 -6.84
C LYS A 45 1.10 -2.96 -6.20
N LYS A 46 2.36 -2.94 -6.64
CA LYS A 46 3.34 -1.90 -6.28
C LYS A 46 3.09 -0.55 -6.96
N ASN A 47 2.28 -0.51 -8.02
CA ASN A 47 2.06 0.67 -8.88
C ASN A 47 0.63 1.24 -8.83
N ILE A 48 -0.34 0.55 -8.22
CA ILE A 48 -1.74 0.99 -8.19
C ILE A 48 -2.00 2.04 -7.08
N ASN A 49 -1.17 2.13 -6.03
CA ASN A 49 -1.27 3.19 -5.01
C ASN A 49 -0.54 4.49 -5.40
N THR A 50 0.08 4.55 -6.59
CA THR A 50 0.83 5.70 -7.10
C THR A 50 0.15 6.42 -8.26
N ASN A 51 -1.03 5.96 -8.72
CA ASN A 51 -1.70 6.54 -9.88
C ASN A 51 -2.67 7.71 -9.59
N SER A 52 -2.82 8.13 -8.33
CA SER A 52 -3.39 9.46 -8.01
C SER A 52 -2.37 10.61 -8.19
N ASN A 53 -1.06 10.31 -8.24
CA ASN A 53 -0.02 11.34 -8.13
C ASN A 53 0.35 12.04 -9.46
N ILE A 54 -0.15 11.59 -10.61
CA ILE A 54 0.29 12.14 -11.91
C ILE A 54 -0.48 13.42 -12.29
N LYS A 55 -1.77 13.54 -11.91
CA LYS A 55 -2.52 14.81 -12.07
C LYS A 55 -2.12 15.84 -11.00
N ASP A 56 -1.78 15.37 -9.81
CA ASP A 56 -1.38 16.24 -8.70
C ASP A 56 0.03 16.82 -8.89
N ASN A 57 0.94 16.13 -9.59
CA ASN A 57 2.30 16.63 -9.80
C ASN A 57 2.36 17.95 -10.59
N GLN A 58 1.45 18.17 -11.54
CA GLN A 58 1.41 19.44 -12.29
C GLN A 58 0.82 20.57 -11.45
N ILE A 59 -0.23 20.29 -10.65
CA ILE A 59 -0.86 21.26 -9.76
C ILE A 59 0.08 21.64 -8.61
N ILE A 60 0.77 20.66 -8.00
CA ILE A 60 1.78 20.87 -6.96
C ILE A 60 2.95 21.70 -7.49
N THR A 61 3.39 21.48 -8.73
CA THR A 61 4.48 22.27 -9.31
C THR A 61 4.07 23.74 -9.50
N VAL A 62 2.86 24.01 -9.98
CA VAL A 62 2.34 25.38 -10.17
C VAL A 62 2.05 26.07 -8.84
N LEU A 63 1.43 25.38 -7.89
CA LEU A 63 1.12 25.89 -6.55
C LEU A 63 2.39 26.11 -5.72
N SER A 64 3.41 25.25 -5.90
CA SER A 64 4.73 25.47 -5.32
C SER A 64 5.35 26.75 -5.88
N ASN A 65 5.31 27.00 -7.19
CA ASN A 65 5.95 28.20 -7.75
C ASN A 65 5.25 29.52 -7.35
N SER A 66 3.93 29.52 -7.13
CA SER A 66 3.20 30.73 -6.70
C SER A 66 3.32 31.04 -5.21
N ILE A 67 3.43 30.02 -4.35
CA ILE A 67 3.59 30.17 -2.90
C ILE A 67 5.08 30.33 -2.49
N LEU A 68 6.03 29.84 -3.29
CA LEU A 68 7.45 29.83 -2.93
C LEU A 68 8.14 31.20 -3.01
N SER A 69 7.74 32.11 -3.90
CA SER A 69 8.45 33.40 -4.08
C SER A 69 8.55 34.27 -2.82
N PRO A 70 7.49 34.46 -2.02
CA PRO A 70 7.61 35.20 -0.75
C PRO A 70 8.20 34.36 0.40
N LEU A 71 8.14 33.03 0.35
CA LEU A 71 8.46 32.15 1.49
C LEU A 71 9.90 31.61 1.49
N ASN A 72 10.54 31.51 0.31
CA ASN A 72 11.93 31.06 0.14
C ASN A 72 12.94 31.93 0.93
N ASN A 73 12.57 33.19 1.19
CA ASN A 73 13.41 34.15 1.92
C ASN A 73 13.41 33.94 3.44
N SER A 74 12.50 33.14 4.01
CA SER A 74 12.33 33.04 5.47
C SER A 74 13.26 32.04 6.18
N ILE A 75 13.82 31.06 5.45
CA ILE A 75 14.68 30.02 6.04
C ILE A 75 16.01 29.88 5.29
N GLY A 76 16.20 30.53 4.14
CA GLY A 76 17.51 30.62 3.47
C GLY A 76 18.05 29.26 2.98
N ILE A 77 17.16 28.40 2.46
CA ILE A 77 17.53 27.02 2.07
C ILE A 77 17.61 26.88 0.56
N SER A 78 18.63 26.16 0.08
CA SER A 78 18.81 25.91 -1.35
C SER A 78 17.69 25.01 -1.90
N LYS A 79 17.29 25.30 -3.15
CA LYS A 79 16.27 24.52 -3.89
C LYS A 79 16.60 23.02 -3.92
N VAL A 80 17.88 22.67 -4.03
CA VAL A 80 18.39 21.29 -4.08
C VAL A 80 18.09 20.54 -2.77
N THR A 81 18.39 21.17 -1.62
CA THR A 81 18.15 20.56 -0.30
C THR A 81 16.67 20.31 -0.05
N LYS A 82 15.80 21.20 -0.55
CA LYS A 82 14.35 21.04 -0.48
C LYS A 82 13.85 19.85 -1.30
N GLN A 83 14.34 19.70 -2.52
CA GLN A 83 13.95 18.59 -3.38
C GLN A 83 14.39 17.24 -2.79
N ASP A 84 15.61 17.17 -2.25
CA ASP A 84 16.10 15.98 -1.56
C ASP A 84 15.22 15.61 -0.36
N LEU A 85 14.87 16.58 0.50
CA LEU A 85 14.04 16.31 1.66
C LEU A 85 12.61 15.88 1.29
N ILE A 86 12.02 16.46 0.24
CA ILE A 86 10.71 16.01 -0.27
C ILE A 86 10.79 14.56 -0.76
N LYS A 87 11.86 14.20 -1.48
CA LYS A 87 12.06 12.82 -1.93
C LYS A 87 12.14 11.86 -0.75
N LYS A 88 12.91 12.19 0.29
CA LYS A 88 13.01 11.37 1.51
C LYS A 88 11.68 11.28 2.26
N LEU A 89 10.86 12.33 2.26
CA LEU A 89 9.50 12.30 2.82
C LEU A 89 8.60 11.33 2.05
N ILE A 90 8.64 11.34 0.72
CA ILE A 90 7.90 10.39 -0.11
C ILE A 90 8.35 8.95 0.17
N GLU A 91 9.66 8.71 0.33
CA GLU A 91 10.18 7.40 0.73
C GLU A 91 9.68 6.97 2.12
N PHE A 92 9.61 7.91 3.06
CA PHE A 92 9.03 7.68 4.38
C PHE A 92 7.53 7.34 4.32
N GLU A 93 6.74 8.05 3.51
CA GLU A 93 5.30 7.79 3.33
C GLU A 93 5.02 6.39 2.73
N ASN A 94 5.91 5.92 1.85
CA ASN A 94 5.81 4.59 1.24
C ASN A 94 6.36 3.48 2.15
N SER A 95 6.94 3.83 3.29
CA SER A 95 7.39 2.90 4.32
C SER A 95 6.36 2.78 5.43
N ASP A 96 6.50 1.79 6.32
CA ASP A 96 5.62 1.66 7.49
C ASP A 96 6.13 2.42 8.74
N ILE A 97 7.18 3.25 8.62
CA ILE A 97 7.81 3.93 9.77
C ILE A 97 6.82 4.89 10.47
N PHE A 98 5.85 5.45 9.74
CA PHE A 98 4.80 6.29 10.35
C PHE A 98 3.90 5.52 11.33
N LEU A 99 3.87 4.19 11.29
CA LEU A 99 3.13 3.33 12.22
C LEU A 99 3.84 3.18 13.58
N GLU A 100 5.09 3.61 13.71
CA GLU A 100 5.80 3.54 14.98
C GLU A 100 5.12 4.41 16.05
N LYS A 101 4.72 3.80 17.17
CA LYS A 101 3.98 4.49 18.25
C LYS A 101 4.71 5.72 18.81
N ASN A 102 6.05 5.71 18.79
CA ASN A 102 6.90 6.79 19.29
C ASN A 102 7.49 7.68 18.19
N ILE A 103 6.94 7.66 16.96
CA ILE A 103 7.35 8.60 15.92
C ILE A 103 7.08 10.03 16.39
N SER A 104 8.11 10.87 16.31
CA SER A 104 8.05 12.28 16.66
C SER A 104 8.74 13.09 15.58
N LEU A 105 8.45 14.39 15.52
CA LEU A 105 9.12 15.28 14.58
C LEU A 105 10.65 15.25 14.75
N ALA A 106 11.12 15.16 16.01
CA ALA A 106 12.54 15.01 16.32
C ALA A 106 13.10 13.72 15.73
N LYS A 107 12.45 12.57 16.00
CA LYS A 107 12.89 11.27 15.49
C LYS A 107 12.92 11.24 13.96
N LEU A 108 11.87 11.76 13.31
CA LEU A 108 11.81 11.82 11.85
C LEU A 108 12.87 12.78 11.27
N SER A 109 13.13 13.91 11.93
CA SER A 109 14.17 14.84 11.47
C SER A 109 15.56 14.21 11.51
N SER A 110 15.88 13.46 12.57
CA SER A 110 17.11 12.66 12.64
C SER A 110 17.16 11.59 11.55
N TYR A 111 16.06 10.87 11.33
CA TYR A 111 15.96 9.83 10.30
C TYR A 111 16.20 10.38 8.88
N LEU A 112 15.65 11.56 8.56
CA LEU A 112 15.79 12.19 7.25
C LEU A 112 17.07 13.05 7.12
N ASN A 113 17.92 13.06 8.16
CA ASN A 113 19.13 13.87 8.27
C ASN A 113 18.87 15.38 8.06
N THR A 114 17.95 15.93 8.83
CA THR A 114 17.53 17.34 8.81
C THR A 114 17.25 17.86 10.23
N ASN A 115 16.84 19.12 10.37
CA ASN A 115 16.39 19.68 11.64
C ASN A 115 14.86 19.76 11.73
N THR A 116 14.34 19.80 12.96
CA THR A 116 12.90 19.82 13.26
C THR A 116 12.18 21.02 12.66
N LYS A 117 12.78 22.22 12.75
CA LYS A 117 12.20 23.45 12.19
C LYS A 117 12.00 23.31 10.69
N TYR A 118 13.00 22.81 9.99
CA TYR A 118 12.95 22.66 8.55
C TYR A 118 11.98 21.55 8.13
N LEU A 119 12.02 20.40 8.80
CA LEU A 119 11.09 19.31 8.51
C LEU A 119 9.63 19.73 8.74
N SER A 120 9.33 20.40 9.86
CA SER A 120 7.98 20.90 10.14
C SER A 120 7.50 21.85 9.05
N HIS A 121 8.39 22.73 8.59
CA HIS A 121 8.07 23.69 7.53
C HIS A 121 7.81 22.99 6.20
N ILE A 122 8.64 22.01 5.82
CA ILE A 122 8.44 21.25 4.59
C ILE A 122 7.18 20.41 4.64
N ILE A 123 6.88 19.74 5.76
CA ILE A 123 5.63 18.99 5.92
C ILE A 123 4.43 19.94 5.77
N LYS A 124 4.47 21.11 6.43
CA LYS A 124 3.39 22.09 6.32
C LYS A 124 3.15 22.51 4.87
N ILE A 125 4.20 22.77 4.10
CA ILE A 125 4.07 23.15 2.69
C ILE A 125 3.62 21.98 1.82
N HIS A 126 4.17 20.78 2.07
CA HIS A 126 3.95 19.61 1.22
C HIS A 126 2.55 19.02 1.40
N SER A 127 2.06 18.97 2.64
CA SER A 127 0.80 18.29 2.99
C SER A 127 -0.30 19.23 3.52
N ASP A 128 -0.03 20.53 3.62
CA ASP A 128 -0.90 21.55 4.26
C ASP A 128 -1.29 21.22 5.71
N ARG A 129 -0.44 20.47 6.42
CA ARG A 129 -0.76 19.93 7.77
C ARG A 129 0.40 20.09 8.73
N GLU A 130 0.07 20.23 10.00
CA GLU A 130 1.04 20.07 11.08
C GLU A 130 1.47 18.60 11.20
N PHE A 131 2.70 18.36 11.70
CA PHE A 131 3.29 17.03 11.80
C PHE A 131 2.36 15.95 12.37
N ASN A 132 1.70 16.22 13.51
CA ASN A 132 0.82 15.25 14.14
C ASN A 132 -0.38 14.88 13.26
N ASN A 133 -0.97 15.86 12.58
CA ASN A 133 -2.10 15.65 11.68
C ASN A 133 -1.67 14.91 10.41
N TYR A 134 -0.45 15.19 9.94
CA TYR A 134 0.16 14.49 8.81
C TYR A 134 0.39 13.01 9.13
N ILE A 135 1.01 12.68 10.27
CA ILE A 135 1.19 11.28 10.68
C ILE A 135 -0.16 10.56 10.87
N ASN A 136 -1.13 11.21 11.51
CA ASN A 136 -2.44 10.60 11.71
C ASN A 136 -3.16 10.35 10.37
N LEU A 137 -2.99 11.22 9.37
CA LEU A 137 -3.53 11.00 8.03
C LEU A 137 -2.97 9.71 7.41
N LEU A 138 -1.65 9.54 7.40
CA LEU A 138 -1.00 8.35 6.87
C LEU A 138 -1.48 7.06 7.56
N ARG A 139 -1.59 7.10 8.90
CA ARG A 139 -2.08 5.97 9.71
C ARG A 139 -3.52 5.59 9.39
N ILE A 140 -4.41 6.57 9.22
CA ILE A 140 -5.80 6.30 8.86
C ILE A 140 -5.89 5.77 7.42
N GLN A 141 -5.12 6.32 6.48
CA GLN A 141 -5.05 5.82 5.11
C GLN A 141 -4.57 4.36 5.06
N TYR A 142 -3.55 4.00 5.86
CA TYR A 142 -3.09 2.62 6.01
C TYR A 142 -4.22 1.68 6.43
N ILE A 143 -5.00 2.05 7.46
CA ILE A 143 -6.13 1.22 7.92
C ILE A 143 -7.23 1.11 6.88
N VAL A 144 -7.58 2.20 6.21
CA VAL A 144 -8.59 2.20 5.14
C VAL A 144 -8.16 1.27 4.00
N ASN A 145 -6.90 1.37 3.56
CA ASN A 145 -6.38 0.48 2.52
C ASN A 145 -6.46 -0.98 2.95
N LYS A 146 -6.07 -1.28 4.19
CA LYS A 146 -6.12 -2.64 4.74
C LYS A 146 -7.55 -3.19 4.87
N LEU A 147 -8.52 -2.36 5.25
CA LEU A 147 -9.94 -2.72 5.31
C LEU A 147 -10.51 -3.06 3.92
N ASN A 148 -10.02 -2.39 2.87
CA ASN A 148 -10.46 -2.65 1.50
C ASN A 148 -9.79 -3.92 0.93
N ASP A 149 -8.48 -4.07 1.16
CA ASP A 149 -7.64 -5.09 0.53
C ASP A 149 -7.68 -6.46 1.23
N ASP A 150 -7.85 -6.49 2.55
CA ASP A 150 -7.81 -7.72 3.36
C ASP A 150 -9.20 -8.02 3.95
N SER A 151 -9.85 -9.07 3.43
CA SER A 151 -11.16 -9.52 3.90
C SER A 151 -11.15 -10.01 5.35
N LYS A 152 -10.01 -10.53 5.84
CA LYS A 152 -9.88 -10.97 7.23
C LYS A 152 -9.76 -9.79 8.17
N PHE A 153 -9.08 -8.73 7.74
CA PHE A 153 -8.84 -7.54 8.55
C PHE A 153 -10.14 -6.83 8.97
N ILE A 154 -11.17 -6.88 8.14
CA ILE A 154 -12.52 -6.36 8.43
C ILE A 154 -13.11 -6.93 9.74
N ASN A 155 -12.70 -8.12 10.16
CA ASN A 155 -13.22 -8.79 11.35
C ASN A 155 -12.37 -8.52 12.60
N TYR A 156 -11.31 -7.73 12.50
CA TYR A 156 -10.46 -7.41 13.64
C TYR A 156 -11.18 -6.47 14.60
N LYS A 157 -10.81 -6.54 15.89
CA LYS A 157 -11.30 -5.57 16.88
C LYS A 157 -10.73 -4.19 16.54
N ILE A 158 -11.54 -3.14 16.70
CA ILE A 158 -11.11 -1.76 16.45
C ILE A 158 -9.93 -1.36 17.34
N SER A 159 -9.82 -1.92 18.56
CA SER A 159 -8.65 -1.74 19.42
C SER A 159 -7.37 -2.29 18.81
N VAL A 160 -7.45 -3.43 18.11
CA VAL A 160 -6.30 -4.04 17.40
C VAL A 160 -5.92 -3.19 16.20
N MET A 161 -6.90 -2.68 15.44
CA MET A 161 -6.65 -1.75 14.33
C MET A 161 -5.97 -0.47 14.80
N ALA A 162 -6.40 0.08 15.94
CA ALA A 162 -5.77 1.25 16.53
C ALA A 162 -4.31 0.99 16.92
N ASP A 163 -4.04 -0.18 17.50
CA ASP A 163 -2.71 -0.59 17.92
C ASP A 163 -1.75 -0.75 16.73
N GLU A 164 -2.23 -1.43 15.68
CA GLU A 164 -1.49 -1.66 14.45
C GLU A 164 -1.25 -0.38 13.65
N ALA A 165 -2.20 0.56 13.70
CA ALA A 165 -2.03 1.90 13.15
C ALA A 165 -1.08 2.79 13.98
N GLY A 166 -0.52 2.30 15.09
CA GLY A 166 0.41 3.06 15.92
C GLY A 166 -0.24 4.11 16.84
N PHE A 167 -1.55 4.05 17.06
CA PHE A 167 -2.22 4.96 17.99
C PHE A 167 -2.00 4.52 19.44
N SER A 168 -1.79 5.51 20.32
CA SER A 168 -1.64 5.27 21.76
C SER A 168 -2.94 4.86 22.47
N SER A 169 -4.10 5.01 21.82
CA SER A 169 -5.38 4.59 22.39
C SER A 169 -6.44 4.42 21.31
N HIS A 170 -7.43 3.59 21.61
CA HIS A 170 -8.63 3.41 20.79
C HIS A 170 -9.40 4.73 20.58
N SER A 171 -9.51 5.58 21.62
CA SER A 171 -10.23 6.85 21.52
C SER A 171 -9.60 7.81 20.51
N LYS A 172 -8.26 7.98 20.57
CA LYS A 172 -7.52 8.82 19.60
C LYS A 172 -7.67 8.31 18.17
N PHE A 173 -7.59 7.00 17.97
CA PHE A 173 -7.82 6.38 16.67
C PHE A 173 -9.21 6.72 16.15
N THR A 174 -10.26 6.43 16.93
CA THR A 174 -11.65 6.65 16.51
C THR A 174 -11.94 8.11 16.19
N GLN A 175 -11.39 9.05 16.97
CA GLN A 175 -11.53 10.48 16.72
C GLN A 175 -10.86 10.89 15.39
N ASN A 176 -9.61 10.48 15.16
CA ASN A 176 -8.89 10.83 13.94
C ASN A 176 -9.50 10.15 12.71
N PHE A 177 -9.93 8.89 12.82
CA PHE A 177 -10.62 8.18 11.75
C PHE A 177 -11.89 8.95 11.34
N LYS A 178 -12.73 9.35 12.30
CA LYS A 178 -13.93 10.12 12.00
C LYS A 178 -13.63 11.50 11.41
N LEU A 179 -12.59 12.17 11.89
CA LEU A 179 -12.19 13.48 11.35
C LEU A 179 -11.73 13.38 9.88
N ILE A 180 -11.00 12.32 9.53
CA ILE A 180 -10.39 12.16 8.19
C ILE A 180 -11.38 11.53 7.19
N ILE A 181 -12.17 10.55 7.62
CA ILE A 181 -13.09 9.79 6.76
C ILE A 181 -14.51 10.36 6.78
N GLY A 182 -14.87 11.14 7.81
CA GLY A 182 -16.20 11.71 8.00
C GLY A 182 -17.15 10.84 8.84
N GLU A 183 -16.78 9.60 9.13
CA GLU A 183 -17.59 8.66 9.91
C GLU A 183 -16.79 7.74 10.83
N SER A 184 -17.44 7.08 11.78
CA SER A 184 -16.75 6.22 12.74
C SER A 184 -16.20 4.95 12.09
N PRO A 185 -15.12 4.35 12.64
CA PRO A 185 -14.58 3.08 12.15
C PRO A 185 -15.66 1.98 12.06
N SER A 186 -16.51 1.86 13.09
CA SER A 186 -17.59 0.86 13.11
C SER A 186 -18.57 1.05 11.96
N SER A 187 -18.97 2.29 11.67
CA SER A 187 -19.90 2.60 10.58
C SER A 187 -19.29 2.27 9.23
N TYR A 188 -18.02 2.67 9.02
CA TYR A 188 -17.26 2.39 7.82
C TYR A 188 -17.11 0.87 7.56
N ILE A 189 -16.75 0.10 8.60
CA ILE A 189 -16.62 -1.36 8.53
C ILE A 189 -17.96 -2.02 8.17
N SER A 190 -19.07 -1.60 8.78
CA SER A 190 -20.40 -2.12 8.46
C SER A 190 -20.77 -1.87 6.99
N LYS A 191 -20.45 -0.70 6.44
CA LYS A 191 -20.68 -0.40 5.01
C LYS A 191 -19.88 -1.32 4.10
N ILE A 192 -18.60 -1.56 4.41
CA ILE A 192 -17.77 -2.48 3.63
C ILE A 192 -18.34 -3.90 3.68
N LYS A 193 -18.76 -4.37 4.86
CA LYS A 193 -19.38 -5.70 5.02
C LYS A 193 -20.63 -5.84 4.15
N ASN A 194 -21.55 -4.89 4.25
CA ASN A 194 -22.79 -4.93 3.47
C ASN A 194 -22.52 -4.90 1.95
N LYS A 195 -21.56 -4.08 1.50
CA LYS A 195 -21.15 -4.04 0.10
C LYS A 195 -20.60 -5.39 -0.39
N LYS A 196 -19.80 -6.08 0.43
CA LYS A 196 -19.26 -7.40 0.08
C LYS A 196 -20.33 -8.49 0.07
N THR A 197 -21.30 -8.46 0.98
CA THR A 197 -22.43 -9.41 0.99
C THR A 197 -23.24 -9.33 -0.31
N HIS A 198 -23.63 -8.12 -0.74
CA HIS A 198 -24.42 -7.95 -1.97
C HIS A 198 -23.69 -8.39 -3.26
N LEU A 199 -22.36 -8.39 -3.27
CA LEU A 199 -21.58 -8.89 -4.42
C LEU A 199 -21.60 -10.42 -4.52
N ILE A 200 -21.81 -11.14 -3.42
CA ILE A 200 -21.87 -12.61 -3.40
C ILE A 200 -23.25 -13.10 -3.85
N ASP A 201 -24.31 -12.36 -3.51
CA ASP A 201 -25.70 -12.73 -3.88
C ASP A 201 -26.03 -12.48 -5.38
N THR A 202 -25.11 -11.87 -6.14
CA THR A 202 -25.29 -11.53 -7.57
C THR A 202 -24.52 -12.46 -8.52
N ILE A 203 -23.79 -13.45 -7.99
CA ILE A 203 -23.02 -14.46 -8.75
C ILE A 203 -23.70 -15.81 -8.60
#